data_AF-A0A519W915-F1
#
_entry.id   AF-A0A519W915-F1
#
_cell.length_a   1.000
_cell.length_b   1.000
_cell.length_c   1.000
_cell.angle_alpha   90.00
_cell.angle_beta   90.00
_cell.angle_gamma   90.00
#
_symmetry.space_group_name_H-M   'P 1'
#
loop_
_entity.id
_entity.type
_entity.pdbx_description
1 polymer ?
#
loop_
_entity_poly.entity_id
_entity_poly.type
_entity_poly.pdbx_seq_one_letter_code
_entity_poly.pdbx_strand_id
1 'polypeptide(L)' 'VKALHYAKTLTGKGKPILNLMSTQMGSGVDFMMGSHKWHGVAPNDEQLEAALVQLTSSLKDY' A
#
# COMPACT_ATOMS: atom_id res chain seq x y z
N VAL A 1 2.20 13.63 -2.04
CA VAL A 1 1.71 14.64 -1.06
C VAL A 1 0.94 15.82 -1.68
N LYS A 2 1.25 16.27 -2.91
CA LYS A 2 0.55 17.41 -3.57
C LYS A 2 -0.99 17.30 -3.58
N ALA A 3 -1.54 16.13 -3.95
CA ALA A 3 -2.99 15.91 -3.98
C ALA A 3 -3.66 16.10 -2.61
N LEU A 4 -3.01 15.65 -1.52
CA LEU A 4 -3.52 15.84 -0.16
C LEU A 4 -3.51 17.32 0.25
N HIS A 5 -2.45 18.06 -0.08
CA HIS A 5 -2.40 19.50 0.19
C HIS A 5 -3.48 20.25 -0.57
N TYR A 6 -3.70 19.92 -1.84
CA TYR A 6 -4.78 20.50 -2.62
C TYR A 6 -6.16 20.14 -2.06
N ALA A 7 -6.42 18.88 -1.69
CA ALA A 7 -7.67 18.47 -1.07
C ALA A 7 -7.99 19.29 0.21
N LYS A 8 -6.97 19.62 1.01
CA LYS A 8 -7.13 20.46 2.21
C LYS A 8 -7.64 21.86 1.88
N THR A 9 -7.21 22.48 0.78
CA THR A 9 -7.69 23.83 0.38
C THR A 9 -9.16 23.84 -0.09
N LEU A 10 -9.73 22.66 -0.37
CA LEU A 10 -11.13 22.49 -0.80
C LEU A 10 -12.08 22.20 0.37
N THR A 11 -11.55 21.97 1.57
CA THR A 11 -12.35 21.70 2.78
C THR A 11 -13.19 22.93 3.20
N GLY A 12 -14.23 22.72 4.02
CA GLY A 12 -15.09 23.79 4.55
C GLY A 12 -16.12 24.36 3.57
N LYS A 13 -16.27 23.77 2.38
CA LYS A 13 -17.17 24.24 1.31
C LYS A 13 -18.46 23.42 1.17
N GLY A 14 -18.83 22.65 2.20
CA GLY A 14 -20.07 21.86 2.23
C GLY A 14 -20.12 20.68 1.25
N LYS A 15 -18.99 20.28 0.65
CA LYS A 15 -18.90 19.12 -0.25
C LYS A 15 -17.79 18.16 0.21
N PRO A 16 -18.00 16.84 0.14
CA PRO A 16 -16.96 15.86 0.42
C PRO A 16 -15.87 15.90 -0.65
N ILE A 17 -14.65 15.51 -0.27
CA ILE A 17 -13.50 15.42 -1.17
C ILE A 17 -13.01 13.98 -1.22
N LEU A 18 -12.84 13.44 -2.44
CA LEU A 18 -12.28 12.12 -2.69
C LEU A 18 -10.94 12.26 -3.41
N ASN A 19 -9.89 11.66 -2.84
CA ASN A 19 -8.63 11.46 -3.54
C ASN A 19 -8.58 10.04 -4.08
N LEU A 20 -8.82 9.86 -5.38
CA LEU A 20 -8.70 8.55 -6.01
C LEU A 20 -7.22 8.23 -6.24
N MET A 21 -6.73 7.18 -5.60
CA MET A 21 -5.34 6.76 -5.67
C MET A 21 -5.21 5.49 -6.53
N SER A 22 -4.37 5.55 -7.55
CA SER A 22 -3.94 4.34 -8.26
C SER A 22 -2.89 3.61 -7.42
N THR A 23 -3.16 2.35 -7.10
CA THR A 23 -2.28 1.49 -6.30
C THR A 23 -2.10 0.13 -6.98
N GLN A 24 -1.11 -0.63 -6.51
CA GLN A 24 -0.90 -2.02 -6.90
C GLN A 24 -1.08 -2.90 -5.66
N MET A 25 -2.01 -3.85 -5.72
CA MET A 25 -2.19 -4.84 -4.66
C MET A 25 -0.92 -5.69 -4.54
N GLY A 26 -0.46 -5.94 -3.31
CA GLY A 26 0.79 -6.66 -3.06
C GLY A 26 2.07 -5.87 -3.37
N SER A 27 1.98 -4.54 -3.56
CA SER A 27 3.13 -3.69 -3.93
C SER A 27 4.35 -3.91 -3.03
N GLY A 28 5.51 -4.12 -3.66
CA GLY A 28 6.78 -4.33 -2.98
C GLY A 28 7.15 -5.79 -2.72
N VAL A 29 6.28 -6.73 -3.12
CA VAL A 29 6.55 -8.17 -3.07
C VAL A 29 6.15 -8.82 -4.40
N ASP A 30 7.12 -9.26 -5.19
CA ASP A 30 6.95 -9.70 -6.58
C ASP A 30 5.88 -10.78 -6.76
N PHE A 31 5.87 -11.81 -5.91
CA PHE A 31 4.92 -12.90 -6.02
C PHE A 31 3.49 -12.52 -5.58
N MET A 32 3.33 -11.37 -4.92
CA MET A 32 2.03 -10.83 -4.49
C MET A 32 1.46 -9.80 -5.46
N MET A 33 2.31 -9.08 -6.18
CA MET A 33 1.89 -7.97 -7.04
C MET A 33 0.91 -8.42 -8.13
N GLY A 34 -0.23 -7.72 -8.23
CA GLY A 34 -1.21 -7.93 -9.31
C GLY A 34 -1.99 -9.25 -9.23
N SER A 35 -1.91 -9.98 -8.11
CA SER A 35 -2.53 -11.31 -7.98
C SER A 35 -3.60 -11.38 -6.89
N HIS A 36 -4.85 -11.65 -7.28
CA HIS A 36 -6.00 -11.77 -6.35
C HIS A 36 -5.85 -12.90 -5.33
N LYS A 37 -4.99 -13.89 -5.61
CA LYS A 37 -4.65 -14.97 -4.66
C LYS A 37 -4.22 -14.42 -3.30
N TRP A 38 -3.50 -13.30 -3.29
CA TRP A 38 -2.93 -12.72 -2.08
C TRP A 38 -3.83 -11.70 -1.39
N HIS A 39 -5.11 -11.61 -1.76
CA HIS A 39 -6.05 -10.71 -1.10
C HIS A 39 -6.32 -11.09 0.37
N GLY A 40 -6.34 -12.39 0.68
CA GLY A 40 -6.65 -12.89 2.03
C GLY A 40 -5.91 -14.18 2.41
N VAL A 41 -4.87 -14.55 1.65
CA VAL A 41 -4.05 -15.74 1.92
C VAL A 41 -2.80 -15.32 2.66
N ALA A 42 -2.55 -15.95 3.81
CA ALA A 42 -1.32 -15.74 4.58
C ALA A 42 -0.11 -16.38 3.88
N PRO A 43 1.05 -15.70 3.85
CA PRO A 43 2.32 -16.29 3.43
C PRO A 43 2.76 -17.41 4.39
N ASN A 44 3.44 -18.43 3.89
CA ASN A 44 4.21 -19.35 4.73
C ASN A 44 5.57 -18.75 5.11
N ASP A 45 6.35 -19.47 5.92
CA ASP A 45 7.63 -18.98 6.45
C ASP A 45 8.65 -18.65 5.35
N GLU A 46 8.73 -19.46 4.29
CA GLU A 46 9.64 -19.21 3.15
C GLU A 46 9.24 -17.95 2.36
N GLN A 47 7.94 -17.77 2.15
CA GLN A 47 7.38 -16.60 1.45
C GLN A 47 7.53 -15.32 2.27
N LEU A 48 7.42 -15.43 3.59
CA LEU A 48 7.66 -14.34 4.53
C LEU A 48 9.11 -13.86 4.46
N GLU A 49 10.08 -14.77 4.54
CA GLU A 49 11.50 -14.43 4.38
C GLU A 49 11.76 -13.77 3.02
N ALA A 50 11.23 -14.36 1.94
CA ALA A 50 11.37 -13.80 0.59
C ALA A 50 10.75 -12.40 0.44
N ALA A 51 9.61 -12.14 1.10
CA ALA A 51 8.96 -10.83 1.09
C ALA A 51 9.77 -9.79 1.88
N LEU A 52 10.30 -10.15 3.05
CA LEU A 52 11.09 -9.25 3.89
C LEU A 52 12.40 -8.83 3.24
N VAL A 53 13.02 -9.69 2.43
CA VAL A 53 14.21 -9.34 1.63
C VAL A 53 13.90 -8.23 0.61
N GLN A 54 12.67 -8.19 0.07
CA GLN A 54 12.26 -7.17 -0.91
C GLN A 54 11.81 -5.86 -0.25
N LEU A 55 11.31 -5.94 0.98
CA LEU A 55 10.81 -4.78 1.72
C LEU A 55 11.96 -4.09 2.47
N THR A 56 12.47 -3.00 1.89
CA THR A 56 13.45 -2.15 2.57
C THR A 56 12.77 -1.34 3.67
N SER A 57 13.02 -1.69 4.93
CA SER A 57 12.58 -0.92 6.11
C SER A 57 13.78 -0.51 6.96
N SER A 58 13.79 0.74 7.43
CA SER A 58 14.70 1.20 8.48
C SER A 58 14.17 0.93 9.90
N LEU A 59 12.90 0.53 10.00
CA LEU A 59 12.27 0.12 11.26
C LEU A 59 12.59 -1.36 11.48
N LYS A 60 13.15 -1.68 12.64
CA LYS A 60 13.47 -3.06 13.07
C LYS A 60 12.39 -3.54 14.05
N ASP A 61 11.17 -3.63 13.57
CA ASP A 61 10.00 -4.09 14.35
C ASP A 61 9.52 -5.50 13.95
N TYR A 62 10.33 -6.20 13.14
CA TYR A 62 10.16 -7.60 12.78
C TYR A 62 11.27 -8.47 13.38
#